data_AF-A0A2R6LN09-F1
#
_entry.id   AF-A0A2R6LN09-F1
#
_cell.length_a   1.000
_cell.length_b   1.000
_cell.length_c   1.000
_cell.angle_alpha   90.00
_cell.angle_beta   90.00
_cell.angle_gamma   90.00
#
_symmetry.space_group_name_H-M   'P 1'
#
loop_
_entity.id
_entity.type
_entity.pdbx_description
1 polymer ?
#
loop_
_entity_poly.entity_id
_entity_poly.type
_entity_poly.pdbx_seq_one_letter_code
_entity_poly.pdbx_strand_id
1 'polypeptide(L)'
;MDVRVTGRGPAEPFLSARDLLATEHDLELPVVVKFRENPDDRTVAGHYDDRHELLVSRRAASSAMARELALHEFAHMARYEEEHPSHVQSTEEALFLALAGRSVEQRKLAHCYQIANHVKDIYADDITLEIGPTRKLVSFLESSLASAVADSPPTAPGGWQRLTSAADPEITAVNAAFALALLERHDAIGNDHRLYDLADAAAADAPEVSVSTFRRRFRSLGADPDASEYRKTLVDLTREYVLENRPAAD
;
A
#
# COMPACT_ATOMS: atom_id res chain seq x y z
N MET A 1 -0.49 16.21 -18.28
CA MET A 1 0.35 15.94 -17.09
C MET A 1 1.68 16.65 -17.21
N ASP A 2 2.01 17.57 -16.28
CA ASP A 2 3.34 18.21 -16.17
C ASP A 2 4.13 17.55 -15.02
N VAL A 3 5.34 17.03 -15.29
CA VAL A 3 6.21 16.44 -14.26
C VAL A 3 7.57 17.10 -14.29
N ARG A 4 7.96 17.68 -13.16
CA ARG A 4 9.23 18.39 -12.98
C ARG A 4 10.09 17.68 -11.95
N VAL A 5 11.21 17.13 -12.40
CA VAL A 5 12.19 16.49 -11.52
C VAL A 5 13.24 17.51 -11.11
N THR A 6 13.39 17.72 -9.80
CA THR A 6 14.28 18.73 -9.22
C THR A 6 15.38 18.09 -8.38
N GLY A 7 16.60 18.63 -8.48
CA GLY A 7 17.77 18.14 -7.74
C GLY A 7 18.65 17.15 -8.53
N ARG A 8 19.66 16.57 -7.85
CA ARG A 8 20.65 15.65 -8.44
C ARG A 8 20.22 14.18 -8.31
N GLY A 9 19.17 13.79 -9.03
CA GLY A 9 18.73 12.40 -9.13
C GLY A 9 18.24 12.03 -10.53
N PRO A 10 18.00 10.73 -10.80
CA PRO A 10 17.61 10.28 -12.13
C PRO A 10 16.19 10.75 -12.48
N ALA A 11 16.03 11.44 -13.60
CA ALA A 11 14.72 11.89 -14.07
C ALA A 11 13.96 10.82 -14.86
N GLU A 12 14.68 9.96 -15.57
CA GLU A 12 14.14 8.99 -16.52
C GLU A 12 13.03 8.07 -15.93
N PRO A 13 13.16 7.49 -14.72
CA PRO A 13 12.10 6.64 -14.18
C PRO A 13 10.77 7.38 -13.98
N PHE A 14 10.83 8.65 -13.56
CA PHE A 14 9.65 9.48 -13.30
C PHE A 14 8.99 9.97 -14.59
N LEU A 15 9.79 10.32 -15.60
CA LEU A 15 9.26 10.69 -16.91
C LEU A 15 8.66 9.47 -17.62
N SER A 16 9.26 8.29 -17.48
CA SER A 16 8.69 7.05 -18.01
C SER A 16 7.40 6.66 -17.28
N ALA A 17 7.30 6.86 -15.96
CA ALA A 17 6.07 6.63 -15.21
C ALA A 17 4.95 7.61 -15.63
N ARG A 18 5.30 8.89 -15.86
CA ARG A 18 4.38 9.88 -16.43
C ARG A 18 3.83 9.42 -17.76
N ASP A 19 4.70 8.98 -18.67
CA ASP A 19 4.29 8.56 -20.02
C ASP A 19 3.39 7.33 -20.00
N LEU A 20 3.57 6.42 -19.03
CA LEU A 20 2.67 5.29 -18.79
C LEU A 20 1.33 5.74 -18.21
N LEU A 21 1.33 6.63 -17.21
CA LEU A 21 0.08 7.10 -16.62
C LEU A 21 -0.78 7.84 -17.66
N ALA A 22 -0.14 8.70 -18.45
CA ALA A 22 -0.75 9.52 -19.49
C ALA A 22 -1.44 8.74 -20.61
N THR A 23 -1.35 7.41 -20.66
CA THR A 23 -2.11 6.61 -21.62
C THR A 23 -3.60 6.52 -21.27
N GLU A 24 -3.92 6.48 -19.98
CA GLU A 24 -5.30 6.28 -19.49
C GLU A 24 -5.75 7.36 -18.49
N HIS A 25 -4.81 7.99 -17.76
CA HIS A 25 -5.11 9.00 -16.76
C HIS A 25 -4.28 10.28 -16.98
N ASP A 26 -4.84 11.44 -16.65
CA ASP A 26 -4.11 12.70 -16.61
C ASP A 26 -4.17 13.31 -15.22
N LEU A 27 -3.13 14.08 -14.86
CA LEU A 27 -3.15 14.93 -13.68
C LEU A 27 -3.24 16.38 -14.12
N GLU A 28 -4.24 17.07 -13.59
CA GLU A 28 -4.46 18.50 -13.78
C GLU A 28 -3.35 19.31 -13.12
N LEU A 29 -2.96 18.93 -11.89
CA LEU A 29 -1.92 19.62 -11.15
C LEU A 29 -0.53 19.13 -11.57
N PRO A 30 0.47 20.03 -11.67
CA PRO A 30 1.84 19.64 -11.96
C PRO A 30 2.41 18.82 -10.80
N VAL A 31 3.25 17.84 -11.12
CA VAL A 31 3.98 17.03 -10.12
C VAL A 31 5.42 17.51 -10.01
N VAL A 32 5.84 17.85 -8.80
CA VAL A 32 7.23 18.20 -8.49
C VAL A 32 7.90 17.07 -7.74
N VAL A 33 8.85 16.40 -8.40
CA VAL A 33 9.67 15.34 -7.79
C VAL A 33 10.89 15.96 -7.14
N LYS A 34 11.14 15.66 -5.86
CA LYS A 34 12.30 16.12 -5.09
C LYS A 34 13.03 14.93 -4.46
N PHE A 35 14.36 14.98 -4.49
CA PHE A 35 15.18 13.93 -3.87
C PHE A 35 15.60 14.31 -2.46
N ARG A 36 15.43 13.36 -1.52
CA ARG A 36 15.94 13.48 -0.16
C ARG A 36 17.32 12.86 -0.02
N GLU A 37 18.15 13.47 0.85
CA GLU A 37 19.54 13.04 1.06
C GLU A 37 19.66 11.77 1.88
N ASN A 38 18.80 11.61 2.90
CA ASN A 38 18.76 10.39 3.69
C ASN A 38 18.23 9.23 2.81
N PRO A 39 19.03 8.18 2.57
CA PRO A 39 18.63 7.06 1.73
C PRO A 39 17.48 6.24 2.31
N ASP A 40 17.26 6.33 3.63
CA ASP A 40 16.24 5.59 4.35
C ASP A 40 14.94 6.40 4.52
N ASP A 41 14.88 7.62 3.97
CA ASP A 41 13.65 8.39 3.97
C ASP A 41 12.57 7.68 3.13
N ARG A 42 11.34 7.74 3.65
CA ARG A 42 10.17 7.21 2.94
C ARG A 42 9.88 8.05 1.70
N THR A 43 9.40 7.38 0.67
CA THR A 43 8.68 8.06 -0.41
C THR A 43 7.41 8.66 0.17
N VAL A 44 7.15 9.93 -0.11
CA VAL A 44 5.98 10.66 0.39
C VAL A 44 5.40 11.50 -0.74
N ALA A 45 4.13 11.27 -1.06
CA ALA A 45 3.31 12.19 -1.84
C ALA A 45 2.66 13.25 -0.93
N GLY A 46 2.67 14.50 -1.38
CA GLY A 46 1.94 15.60 -0.76
C GLY A 46 1.11 16.34 -1.80
N HIS A 47 -0.08 16.78 -1.41
CA HIS A 47 -1.01 17.48 -2.28
C HIS A 47 -1.14 18.93 -1.80
N TYR A 48 -0.99 19.89 -2.71
CA TYR A 48 -1.13 21.33 -2.47
C TYR A 48 -2.08 21.91 -3.51
N ASP A 49 -2.65 23.09 -3.22
CA ASP A 49 -3.62 23.76 -4.10
C ASP A 49 -3.15 23.98 -5.54
N ASP A 50 -1.82 24.08 -5.76
CA ASP A 50 -1.22 24.39 -7.07
C ASP A 50 -0.33 23.28 -7.65
N ARG A 51 -0.10 22.18 -6.92
CA ARG A 51 0.80 21.09 -7.34
C ARG A 51 0.70 19.85 -6.45
N HIS A 52 1.16 18.73 -7.00
CA HIS A 52 1.59 17.59 -6.20
C HIS A 52 3.10 17.64 -5.94
N GLU A 53 3.54 17.12 -4.81
CA GLU A 53 4.96 16.89 -4.53
C GLU A 53 5.21 15.41 -4.27
N LEU A 54 6.24 14.88 -4.92
CA LEU A 54 6.74 13.53 -4.68
C LEU A 54 8.16 13.62 -4.10
N LEU A 55 8.28 13.30 -2.82
CA LEU A 55 9.56 13.26 -2.12
C LEU A 55 10.09 11.84 -2.14
N VAL A 56 11.25 11.60 -2.75
CA VAL A 56 11.81 10.25 -2.94
C VAL A 56 13.23 10.19 -2.40
N SER A 57 13.60 9.14 -1.67
CA SER A 57 14.99 8.96 -1.26
C SER A 57 15.90 8.69 -2.46
N ARG A 58 17.16 9.09 -2.37
CA ARG A 58 18.13 8.85 -3.46
C ARG A 58 18.28 7.36 -3.79
N ARG A 59 18.07 6.49 -2.80
CA ARG A 59 18.09 5.03 -2.94
C ARG A 59 16.90 4.51 -3.74
N ALA A 60 15.67 4.90 -3.36
CA ALA A 60 14.47 4.50 -4.07
C ALA A 60 14.48 5.00 -5.53
N ALA A 61 14.90 6.25 -5.73
CA ALA A 61 14.99 6.88 -7.05
C ALA A 61 15.96 6.17 -8.01
N SER A 62 17.01 5.55 -7.48
CA SER A 62 18.02 4.82 -8.27
C SER A 62 17.75 3.31 -8.36
N SER A 63 16.65 2.83 -7.78
CA SER A 63 16.35 1.40 -7.73
C SER A 63 15.78 0.86 -9.05
N ALA A 64 15.86 -0.45 -9.27
CA ALA A 64 15.23 -1.11 -10.42
C ALA A 64 13.69 -0.99 -10.42
N MET A 65 13.10 -0.62 -9.28
CA MET A 65 11.67 -0.38 -9.05
C MET A 65 11.28 1.09 -9.17
N ALA A 66 12.22 2.01 -9.41
CA ALA A 66 11.97 3.45 -9.31
C ALA A 66 10.78 3.92 -10.19
N ARG A 67 10.65 3.37 -11.39
CA ARG A 67 9.54 3.68 -12.29
C ARG A 67 8.21 3.13 -11.76
N GLU A 68 8.20 1.87 -11.34
CA GLU A 68 7.01 1.20 -10.82
C GLU A 68 6.52 1.88 -9.53
N LEU A 69 7.43 2.33 -8.67
CA LEU A 69 7.11 3.13 -7.48
C LEU A 69 6.58 4.51 -7.86
N ALA A 70 7.22 5.20 -8.81
CA ALA A 70 6.72 6.50 -9.27
C ALA A 70 5.32 6.39 -9.88
N LEU A 71 5.05 5.32 -10.63
CA LEU A 71 3.74 5.06 -11.22
C LEU A 71 2.66 4.89 -10.15
N HIS A 72 2.95 4.11 -9.10
CA HIS A 72 2.08 3.97 -7.95
C HIS A 72 1.77 5.33 -7.30
N GLU A 73 2.79 6.13 -7.03
CA GLU A 73 2.59 7.44 -6.37
C GLU A 73 1.80 8.41 -7.25
N PHE A 74 1.95 8.33 -8.58
CA PHE A 74 1.12 9.12 -9.48
C PHE A 74 -0.33 8.60 -9.54
N ALA A 75 -0.55 7.29 -9.42
CA ALA A 75 -1.89 6.73 -9.29
C ALA A 75 -2.60 7.21 -8.00
N HIS A 76 -1.87 7.38 -6.89
CA HIS A 76 -2.41 8.06 -5.71
C HIS A 76 -2.85 9.49 -6.00
N MET A 77 -2.06 10.25 -6.78
CA MET A 77 -2.41 11.62 -7.17
C MET A 77 -3.64 11.65 -8.08
N ALA A 78 -3.76 10.69 -9.00
CA ALA A 78 -4.94 10.56 -9.87
C ALA A 78 -6.20 10.32 -9.03
N ARG A 79 -6.16 9.34 -8.11
CA ARG A 79 -7.28 9.09 -7.19
C ARG A 79 -7.62 10.27 -6.29
N TYR A 80 -6.62 11.07 -5.91
CA TYR A 80 -6.84 12.29 -5.14
C TYR A 80 -7.57 13.36 -5.97
N GLU A 81 -7.15 13.61 -7.21
CA GLU A 81 -7.81 14.57 -8.11
C GLU A 81 -9.22 14.12 -8.53
N GLU A 82 -9.45 12.81 -8.65
CA GLU A 82 -10.78 12.21 -8.87
C GLU A 82 -11.72 12.36 -7.66
N GLU A 83 -11.25 12.93 -6.53
CA GLU A 83 -11.94 12.96 -5.24
C GLU A 83 -12.39 11.56 -4.77
N HIS A 84 -11.67 10.51 -5.20
CA HIS A 84 -12.03 9.13 -4.91
C HIS A 84 -12.02 8.92 -3.39
N PRO A 85 -13.05 8.31 -2.77
CA PRO A 85 -13.17 8.24 -1.31
C PRO A 85 -11.97 7.64 -0.59
N SER A 86 -11.24 6.73 -1.24
CA SER A 86 -10.00 6.17 -0.69
C SER A 86 -8.86 7.16 -0.48
N HIS A 87 -8.91 8.34 -1.11
CA HIS A 87 -7.85 9.35 -1.09
C HIS A 87 -8.26 10.67 -0.44
N VAL A 88 -9.56 10.90 -0.25
CA VAL A 88 -10.07 12.12 0.41
C VAL A 88 -10.69 11.87 1.78
N GLN A 89 -11.13 10.64 2.08
CA GLN A 89 -11.78 10.34 3.35
C GLN A 89 -10.78 10.19 4.50
N SER A 90 -11.15 10.67 5.69
CA SER A 90 -10.31 10.58 6.89
C SER A 90 -10.20 9.15 7.43
N THR A 91 -8.98 8.60 7.42
CA THR A 91 -8.64 7.38 8.13
C THR A 91 -8.88 7.52 9.64
N GLU A 92 -8.55 8.68 10.22
CA GLU A 92 -8.72 8.92 11.67
C GLU A 92 -10.19 8.84 12.09
N GLU A 93 -11.10 9.37 11.27
CA GLU A 93 -12.54 9.28 11.52
C GLU A 93 -13.00 7.82 11.54
N ALA A 94 -12.60 7.03 10.55
CA ALA A 94 -12.96 5.61 10.48
C ALA A 94 -12.41 4.82 11.68
N LEU A 95 -11.14 5.07 12.06
CA LEU A 95 -10.54 4.44 13.24
C LEU A 95 -11.24 4.87 14.54
N PHE A 96 -11.61 6.14 14.67
CA PHE A 96 -12.37 6.64 15.81
C PHE A 96 -13.74 5.93 15.93
N LEU A 97 -14.48 5.82 14.83
CA LEU A 97 -15.77 5.12 14.78
C LEU A 97 -15.64 3.61 15.09
N ALA A 98 -14.55 2.99 14.62
CA ALA A 98 -14.30 1.58 14.84
C ALA A 98 -13.95 1.27 16.30
N LEU A 99 -13.16 2.14 16.93
CA LEU A 99 -12.53 1.92 18.24
C LEU A 99 -13.17 2.71 19.39
N ALA A 100 -14.25 3.45 19.13
CA ALA A 100 -14.96 4.22 20.16
C ALA A 100 -15.29 3.36 21.39
N GLY A 101 -14.88 3.83 22.57
CA GLY A 101 -15.10 3.13 23.84
C GLY A 101 -14.23 1.87 24.03
N ARG A 102 -13.12 1.73 23.31
CA ARG A 102 -12.18 0.61 23.44
C ARG A 102 -10.79 1.10 23.88
N SER A 103 -10.14 0.30 24.73
CA SER A 103 -8.70 0.40 24.96
C SER A 103 -7.98 -0.52 23.99
N VAL A 104 -7.08 0.07 23.19
CA VAL A 104 -6.31 -0.61 22.13
C VAL A 104 -4.83 -0.39 22.38
N GLU A 105 -4.03 -1.44 22.23
CA GLU A 105 -2.58 -1.32 22.32
C GLU A 105 -2.02 -0.42 21.22
N GLN A 106 -1.03 0.42 21.54
CA GLN A 106 -0.42 1.34 20.58
C GLN A 106 0.09 0.62 19.31
N ARG A 107 0.64 -0.59 19.46
CA ARG A 107 1.09 -1.42 18.32
C ARG A 107 -0.06 -1.78 17.38
N LYS A 108 -1.21 -2.22 17.93
CA LYS A 108 -2.40 -2.59 17.15
C LYS A 108 -3.00 -1.37 16.46
N LEU A 109 -2.96 -0.19 17.11
CA LEU A 109 -3.38 1.06 16.47
C LEU A 109 -2.50 1.39 15.26
N ALA A 110 -1.18 1.26 15.37
CA ALA A 110 -0.27 1.45 14.23
C ALA A 110 -0.56 0.46 13.09
N HIS A 111 -0.88 -0.80 13.41
CA HIS A 111 -1.31 -1.79 12.43
C HIS A 111 -2.65 -1.42 11.75
N CYS A 112 -3.59 -0.81 12.47
CA CYS A 112 -4.85 -0.34 11.88
C CYS A 112 -4.63 0.76 10.84
N TYR A 113 -3.70 1.70 11.09
CA TYR A 113 -3.31 2.68 10.07
C TYR A 113 -2.66 1.99 8.86
N GLN A 114 -1.85 0.96 9.07
CA GLN A 114 -1.26 0.20 7.96
C GLN A 114 -2.32 -0.58 7.16
N ILE A 115 -3.31 -1.18 7.83
CA ILE A 115 -4.45 -1.82 7.16
C ILE A 115 -5.23 -0.80 6.34
N ALA A 116 -5.48 0.40 6.87
CA ALA A 116 -6.16 1.46 6.12
C ALA A 116 -5.34 1.89 4.89
N ASN A 117 -4.01 1.98 5.02
CA ASN A 117 -3.14 2.25 3.88
C ASN A 117 -3.24 1.13 2.84
N HIS A 118 -3.26 -0.17 3.22
CA HIS A 118 -3.48 -1.25 2.25
C HIS A 118 -4.76 -1.09 1.45
N VAL A 119 -5.85 -0.69 2.10
CA VAL A 119 -7.11 -0.44 1.40
C VAL A 119 -6.95 0.72 0.41
N LYS A 120 -6.28 1.81 0.79
CA LYS A 120 -5.97 2.94 -0.10
C LYS A 120 -5.08 2.51 -1.27
N ASP A 121 -4.04 1.75 -0.99
CA ASP A 121 -3.03 1.28 -1.94
C ASP A 121 -3.65 0.37 -2.99
N ILE A 122 -4.63 -0.49 -2.64
CA ILE A 122 -5.36 -1.31 -3.62
C ILE A 122 -5.95 -0.44 -4.74
N TYR A 123 -6.56 0.71 -4.43
CA TYR A 123 -7.17 1.57 -5.46
C TYR A 123 -6.14 2.29 -6.35
N ALA A 124 -4.93 2.53 -5.86
CA ALA A 124 -3.83 3.11 -6.66
C ALA A 124 -3.07 2.02 -7.43
N ASP A 125 -2.90 0.84 -6.83
CA ASP A 125 -2.31 -0.31 -7.48
C ASP A 125 -3.21 -0.88 -8.56
N ASP A 126 -4.54 -0.73 -8.46
CA ASP A 126 -5.46 -1.08 -9.54
C ASP A 126 -5.11 -0.34 -10.84
N ILE A 127 -4.89 0.98 -10.75
CA ILE A 127 -4.41 1.79 -11.89
C ILE A 127 -3.01 1.31 -12.32
N THR A 128 -2.10 1.13 -11.36
CA THR A 128 -0.69 0.77 -11.62
C THR A 128 -0.57 -0.57 -12.34
N LEU A 129 -1.39 -1.56 -11.97
CA LEU A 129 -1.38 -2.91 -12.55
C LEU A 129 -2.11 -2.97 -13.89
N GLU A 130 -3.08 -2.10 -14.13
CA GLU A 130 -3.79 -1.99 -15.40
C GLU A 130 -2.88 -1.42 -16.51
N ILE A 131 -2.08 -0.39 -16.21
CA ILE A 131 -1.25 0.32 -17.19
C ILE A 131 0.23 -0.10 -17.18
N GLY A 132 0.71 -0.62 -16.05
CA GLY A 132 2.12 -0.86 -15.79
C GLY A 132 2.55 -2.31 -15.99
N PRO A 133 3.86 -2.57 -16.15
CA PRO A 133 4.37 -3.93 -16.24
C PRO A 133 4.28 -4.67 -14.89
N THR A 134 3.34 -5.60 -14.78
CA THR A 134 3.00 -6.35 -13.55
C THR A 134 4.14 -7.18 -12.97
N ARG A 135 5.04 -7.73 -13.81
CA ARG A 135 6.04 -8.74 -13.39
C ARG A 135 6.95 -8.26 -12.25
N LYS A 136 7.42 -7.01 -12.31
CA LYS A 136 8.33 -6.47 -11.30
C LYS A 136 7.64 -6.30 -9.95
N LEU A 137 6.37 -5.87 -9.95
CA LEU A 137 5.58 -5.73 -8.73
C LEU A 137 5.34 -7.10 -8.08
N VAL A 138 4.99 -8.13 -8.87
CA VAL A 138 4.88 -9.51 -8.38
C VAL A 138 6.17 -9.97 -7.69
N SER A 139 7.32 -9.82 -8.36
CA SER A 139 8.62 -10.21 -7.78
C SER A 139 8.97 -9.40 -6.52
N PHE A 140 8.62 -8.11 -6.49
CA PHE A 140 8.82 -7.26 -5.32
C PHE A 140 7.99 -7.72 -4.12
N LEU A 141 6.70 -8.01 -4.32
CA LEU A 141 5.81 -8.49 -3.27
C LEU A 141 6.25 -9.86 -2.75
N GLU A 142 6.61 -10.80 -3.64
CA GLU A 142 7.16 -12.11 -3.25
C GLU A 142 8.42 -11.95 -2.41
N SER A 143 9.40 -11.17 -2.88
CA SER A 143 10.65 -10.97 -2.15
C SER A 143 10.43 -10.29 -0.81
N SER A 144 9.54 -9.29 -0.75
CA SER A 144 9.25 -8.55 0.48
C SER A 144 8.57 -9.44 1.53
N LEU A 145 7.62 -10.28 1.10
CA LEU A 145 6.97 -11.23 2.01
C LEU A 145 7.94 -12.33 2.45
N ALA A 146 8.75 -12.87 1.53
CA ALA A 146 9.75 -13.88 1.87
C ALA A 146 10.77 -13.37 2.91
N SER A 147 11.26 -12.14 2.76
CA SER A 147 12.15 -11.52 3.75
C SER A 147 11.46 -11.32 5.10
N ALA A 148 10.19 -10.89 5.10
CA ALA A 148 9.42 -10.68 6.33
C ALA A 148 9.15 -11.99 7.09
N VAL A 149 8.81 -13.06 6.38
CA VAL A 149 8.60 -14.40 6.97
C VAL A 149 9.90 -15.00 7.48
N ALA A 150 11.02 -14.77 6.79
CA ALA A 150 12.33 -15.27 7.22
C ALA A 150 12.91 -14.52 8.44
N ASP A 151 12.15 -13.58 9.04
CA ASP A 151 12.59 -12.60 10.05
C ASP A 151 13.97 -12.00 9.73
N SER A 152 14.24 -11.86 8.44
CA SER A 152 15.52 -11.39 7.94
C SER A 152 15.37 -9.90 7.68
N PRO A 153 16.20 -9.04 8.28
CA PRO A 153 16.17 -7.62 7.95
C PRO A 153 16.30 -7.49 6.43
N PRO A 154 15.37 -6.81 5.74
CA PRO A 154 15.35 -6.80 4.29
C PRO A 154 16.68 -6.30 3.77
N THR A 155 17.33 -7.09 2.90
CA THR A 155 18.64 -6.75 2.33
C THR A 155 18.57 -5.56 1.36
N ALA A 156 17.36 -5.06 1.06
CA ALA A 156 17.14 -3.85 0.28
C ALA A 156 15.88 -3.06 0.70
N PRO A 157 15.99 -2.00 1.52
CA PRO A 157 14.90 -1.05 1.68
C PRO A 157 14.89 -0.01 0.54
N GLY A 158 13.78 0.08 -0.19
CA GLY A 158 13.61 1.02 -1.30
C GLY A 158 12.18 1.11 -1.87
N GLY A 159 11.19 0.49 -1.23
CA GLY A 159 9.78 0.57 -1.58
C GLY A 159 8.92 0.22 -0.35
N TRP A 160 7.75 0.84 -0.22
CA TRP A 160 6.67 0.51 0.72
C TRP A 160 7.12 0.01 2.10
N GLN A 161 7.91 0.82 2.81
CA GLN A 161 8.42 0.40 4.11
C GLN A 161 7.45 0.76 5.25
N ARG A 162 7.04 -0.31 5.95
CA ARG A 162 6.12 -0.38 7.08
C ARG A 162 6.55 0.51 8.25
N LEU A 163 5.57 0.89 9.06
CA LEU A 163 5.69 1.66 10.30
C LEU A 163 6.27 0.87 11.50
N THR A 164 6.86 -0.32 11.32
CA THR A 164 7.44 -1.10 12.43
C THR A 164 8.81 -1.69 12.08
N SER A 165 9.76 -1.48 12.99
CA SER A 165 11.20 -1.77 12.85
C SER A 165 11.61 -3.20 13.23
N ALA A 166 10.68 -4.15 13.21
CA ALA A 166 10.89 -5.59 13.33
C ALA A 166 9.70 -6.28 12.64
N ALA A 167 9.89 -7.46 12.04
CA ALA A 167 8.81 -8.19 11.39
C ALA A 167 7.79 -8.64 12.45
N ASP A 168 6.78 -7.80 12.73
CA ASP A 168 5.67 -8.20 13.57
C ASP A 168 4.85 -9.26 12.79
N PRO A 169 4.66 -10.49 13.33
CA PRO A 169 3.97 -11.56 12.63
C PRO A 169 2.53 -11.19 12.25
N GLU A 170 1.82 -10.48 13.12
CA GLU A 170 0.40 -10.17 12.91
C GLU A 170 0.21 -9.25 11.70
N ILE A 171 1.02 -8.19 11.59
CA ILE A 171 0.93 -7.31 10.43
C ILE A 171 1.50 -8.01 9.18
N THR A 172 2.48 -8.90 9.33
CA THR A 172 3.03 -9.69 8.21
C THR A 172 1.96 -10.61 7.60
N ALA A 173 1.11 -11.24 8.41
CA ALA A 173 -0.05 -12.00 7.94
C ALA A 173 -1.04 -11.13 7.13
N VAL A 174 -1.34 -9.91 7.59
CA VAL A 174 -2.17 -8.96 6.82
C VAL A 174 -1.49 -8.53 5.52
N ASN A 175 -0.17 -8.29 5.52
CA ASN A 175 0.58 -7.94 4.31
C ASN A 175 0.55 -9.08 3.28
N ALA A 176 0.60 -10.33 3.73
CA ALA A 176 0.45 -11.50 2.87
C ALA A 176 -0.95 -11.55 2.23
N ALA A 177 -1.98 -11.29 3.04
CA ALA A 177 -3.36 -11.21 2.57
C ALA A 177 -3.56 -10.11 1.53
N PHE A 178 -2.97 -8.92 1.75
CA PHE A 178 -2.96 -7.81 0.80
C PHE A 178 -2.28 -8.20 -0.52
N ALA A 179 -1.06 -8.75 -0.46
CA ALA A 179 -0.31 -9.11 -1.67
C ALA A 179 -1.05 -10.15 -2.53
N LEU A 180 -1.62 -11.18 -1.91
CA LEU A 180 -2.44 -12.18 -2.61
C LEU A 180 -3.70 -11.54 -3.22
N ALA A 181 -4.44 -10.77 -2.43
CA ALA A 181 -5.69 -10.16 -2.89
C ALA A 181 -5.49 -9.21 -4.07
N LEU A 182 -4.43 -8.39 -4.02
CA LEU A 182 -4.07 -7.47 -5.09
C LEU A 182 -3.74 -8.24 -6.38
N LEU A 183 -2.82 -9.20 -6.31
CA LEU A 183 -2.39 -9.92 -7.50
C LEU A 183 -3.49 -10.82 -8.08
N GLU A 184 -4.37 -11.38 -7.26
CA GLU A 184 -5.51 -12.15 -7.71
C GLU A 184 -6.63 -11.33 -8.34
N ARG A 185 -6.82 -10.08 -7.91
CA ARG A 185 -7.78 -9.17 -8.56
C ARG A 185 -7.38 -8.84 -10.00
N HIS A 186 -6.08 -8.89 -10.29
CA HIS A 186 -5.48 -8.54 -11.57
C HIS A 186 -5.02 -9.76 -12.38
N ASP A 187 -5.41 -10.98 -11.99
CA ASP A 187 -5.00 -12.24 -12.62
C ASP A 187 -3.46 -12.35 -12.83
N ALA A 188 -2.69 -11.73 -11.93
CA ALA A 188 -1.25 -11.55 -12.06
C ALA A 188 -0.43 -12.78 -11.61
N ILE A 189 -1.07 -13.71 -10.90
CA ILE A 189 -0.47 -14.96 -10.40
C ILE A 189 -1.39 -16.15 -10.65
N GLY A 190 -0.81 -17.30 -10.96
CA GLY A 190 -1.54 -18.57 -11.06
C GLY A 190 -1.73 -19.25 -9.71
N ASN A 191 -2.57 -20.28 -9.66
CA ASN A 191 -2.90 -21.01 -8.42
C ASN A 191 -1.71 -21.72 -7.75
N ASP A 192 -0.65 -22.00 -8.50
CA ASP A 192 0.56 -22.68 -8.01
C ASP A 192 1.69 -21.69 -7.64
N HIS A 193 1.38 -20.40 -7.51
CA HIS A 193 2.39 -19.38 -7.19
C HIS A 193 2.89 -19.52 -5.75
N ARG A 194 4.21 -19.45 -5.55
CA ARG A 194 4.88 -19.54 -4.23
C ARG A 194 4.40 -18.53 -3.19
N LEU A 195 3.69 -17.48 -3.60
CA LEU A 195 3.12 -16.49 -2.68
C LEU A 195 2.07 -17.12 -1.76
N TYR A 196 1.38 -18.18 -2.21
CA TYR A 196 0.47 -18.94 -1.36
C TYR A 196 1.22 -19.63 -0.22
N ASP A 197 2.35 -20.31 -0.50
CA ASP A 197 3.18 -20.94 0.54
C ASP A 197 3.70 -19.92 1.56
N LEU A 198 4.11 -18.74 1.09
CA LEU A 198 4.58 -17.65 1.96
C LEU A 198 3.45 -17.07 2.82
N ALA A 199 2.24 -16.98 2.28
CA ALA A 199 1.08 -16.53 3.04
C ALA A 199 0.64 -17.56 4.08
N ASP A 200 0.74 -18.86 3.77
CA ASP A 200 0.49 -19.93 4.72
C ASP A 200 1.51 -19.92 5.88
N ALA A 201 2.78 -19.66 5.58
CA ALA A 201 3.81 -19.47 6.60
C ALA A 201 3.50 -18.25 7.50
N ALA A 202 3.15 -17.11 6.91
CA ALA A 202 2.78 -15.91 7.67
C ALA A 202 1.53 -16.14 8.53
N ALA A 203 0.55 -16.93 8.06
CA ALA A 203 -0.62 -17.31 8.84
C ALA A 203 -0.25 -18.22 10.03
N ALA A 204 0.70 -19.14 9.85
CA ALA A 204 1.17 -20.01 10.92
C ALA A 204 1.88 -19.23 12.04
N ASP A 205 2.60 -18.16 11.70
CA ASP A 205 3.29 -17.30 12.68
C ASP A 205 2.33 -16.35 13.43
N ALA A 206 1.11 -16.15 12.92
CA ALA A 206 0.09 -15.27 13.51
C ALA A 206 -1.31 -15.90 13.49
N PRO A 207 -1.56 -16.97 14.28
CA PRO A 207 -2.81 -17.73 14.24
C PRO A 207 -4.07 -16.93 14.62
N GLU A 208 -3.90 -15.81 15.33
CA GLU A 208 -4.98 -14.89 15.71
C GLU A 208 -5.40 -13.92 14.59
N VAL A 209 -4.71 -13.94 13.44
CA VAL A 209 -5.03 -13.11 12.27
C VAL A 209 -5.49 -13.99 11.11
N SER A 210 -6.76 -13.83 10.72
CA SER A 210 -7.32 -14.58 9.60
C SER A 210 -6.86 -14.05 8.23
N VAL A 211 -5.74 -14.57 7.72
CA VAL A 211 -5.22 -14.24 6.37
C VAL A 211 -6.29 -14.43 5.29
N SER A 212 -7.08 -15.50 5.37
CA SER A 212 -8.13 -15.79 4.40
C SER A 212 -9.28 -14.78 4.43
N THR A 213 -9.66 -14.26 5.61
CA THR A 213 -10.67 -13.21 5.69
C THR A 213 -10.15 -11.88 5.17
N PHE A 214 -8.95 -11.45 5.56
CA PHE A 214 -8.35 -10.22 5.03
C PHE A 214 -8.19 -10.29 3.50
N ARG A 215 -7.69 -11.43 2.98
CA ARG A 215 -7.52 -11.65 1.53
C ARG A 215 -8.86 -11.51 0.81
N ARG A 216 -9.91 -12.17 1.33
CA ARG A 216 -11.25 -12.08 0.74
C ARG A 216 -11.77 -10.64 0.74
N ARG A 217 -11.67 -9.93 1.88
CA ARG A 217 -12.14 -8.54 2.02
C ARG A 217 -11.42 -7.59 1.05
N PHE A 218 -10.09 -7.65 1.00
CA PHE A 218 -9.28 -6.87 0.06
C PHE A 218 -9.61 -7.20 -1.40
N ARG A 219 -9.76 -8.49 -1.75
CA ARG A 219 -10.10 -8.91 -3.12
C ARG A 219 -11.48 -8.41 -3.56
N SER A 220 -12.42 -8.36 -2.61
CA SER A 220 -13.82 -8.00 -2.86
C SER A 220 -14.12 -6.49 -2.85
N LEU A 221 -13.12 -5.62 -2.70
CA LEU A 221 -13.33 -4.17 -2.76
C LEU A 221 -13.95 -3.77 -4.11
N GLY A 222 -15.03 -2.99 -4.05
CA GLY A 222 -15.65 -2.41 -5.24
C GLY A 222 -14.69 -1.46 -5.94
N ALA A 223 -14.79 -1.31 -7.26
CA ALA A 223 -13.86 -0.47 -8.03
C ALA A 223 -14.05 1.03 -7.78
N ASP A 224 -15.26 1.45 -7.42
CA ASP A 224 -15.65 2.85 -7.21
C ASP A 224 -16.64 2.93 -6.04
N PRO A 225 -16.18 2.79 -4.78
CA PRO A 225 -17.02 2.88 -3.60
C PRO A 225 -17.47 4.31 -3.36
N ASP A 226 -18.64 4.50 -2.78
CA ASP A 226 -18.99 5.80 -2.19
C ASP A 226 -18.31 6.02 -0.82
N ALA A 227 -18.40 7.24 -0.29
CA ALA A 227 -17.81 7.61 1.01
C ALA A 227 -18.44 6.90 2.23
N SER A 228 -19.63 6.32 2.10
CA SER A 228 -20.22 5.50 3.15
C SER A 228 -19.65 4.08 3.11
N GLU A 229 -19.57 3.50 1.92
CA GLU A 229 -19.01 2.17 1.64
C GLU A 229 -17.53 2.07 2.02
N TYR A 230 -16.73 3.07 1.63
CA TYR A 230 -15.31 3.12 1.97
C TYR A 230 -15.09 3.23 3.48
N ARG A 231 -15.82 4.15 4.16
CA ARG A 231 -15.79 4.26 5.63
C ARG A 231 -16.17 2.98 6.34
N LYS A 232 -17.26 2.35 5.91
CA LYS A 232 -17.71 1.08 6.47
C LYS A 232 -16.64 0.00 6.30
N THR A 233 -16.01 -0.07 5.13
CA THR A 233 -14.91 -1.00 4.86
C THR A 233 -13.77 -0.82 5.86
N LEU A 234 -13.30 0.42 6.08
CA LEU A 234 -12.24 0.72 7.05
C LEU A 234 -12.66 0.36 8.48
N VAL A 235 -13.90 0.67 8.87
CA VAL A 235 -14.43 0.33 10.19
C VAL A 235 -14.47 -1.18 10.40
N ASP A 236 -14.97 -1.93 9.42
CA ASP A 236 -15.13 -3.38 9.50
C ASP A 236 -13.76 -4.07 9.56
N LEU A 237 -12.78 -3.67 8.74
CA LEU A 237 -11.42 -4.21 8.78
C LEU A 237 -10.70 -3.89 10.10
N THR A 238 -10.89 -2.68 10.63
CA THR A 238 -10.32 -2.29 11.92
C THR A 238 -10.89 -3.13 13.05
N ARG A 239 -12.22 -3.35 13.04
CA ARG A 239 -12.90 -4.19 14.02
C ARG A 239 -12.49 -5.65 13.91
N GLU A 240 -12.42 -6.20 12.70
CA GLU A 240 -11.89 -7.54 12.46
C GLU A 240 -10.52 -7.70 13.12
N TYR A 241 -9.60 -6.78 12.82
CA TYR A 241 -8.23 -6.85 13.31
C TYR A 241 -8.13 -6.74 14.83
N VAL A 242 -8.94 -5.89 15.47
CA VAL A 242 -8.81 -5.61 16.91
C VAL A 242 -9.70 -6.53 17.76
N LEU A 243 -10.86 -6.96 17.27
CA LEU A 243 -11.86 -7.67 18.07
C LEU A 243 -11.76 -9.20 17.99
N GLU A 244 -11.30 -9.77 16.87
CA GLU A 244 -11.07 -11.23 16.80
C GLU A 244 -9.89 -11.69 17.66
N ASN A 245 -9.07 -10.75 18.15
CA ASN A 245 -7.95 -10.95 19.06
C ASN A 245 -8.32 -11.00 20.56
N ARG A 246 -9.61 -11.08 20.92
CA ARG A 246 -10.03 -11.24 22.33
C ARG A 246 -10.86 -12.51 22.49
N PRO A 247 -10.47 -13.45 23.38
CA PRO A 247 -11.46 -14.34 23.97
C PRO A 247 -12.55 -13.46 24.59
N ALA A 248 -13.82 -13.84 24.40
CA ALA A 248 -14.92 -13.21 25.13
C ALA A 248 -14.57 -13.25 26.62
N ALA A 249 -14.53 -12.08 27.27
CA ALA A 249 -14.39 -12.02 28.71
C ALA A 249 -15.71 -12.53 29.33
N ASP A 250 -15.62 -13.63 30.08
CA ASP A 250 -16.69 -14.14 30.95
C ASP A 250 -16.93 -13.21 32.16
#